data_AF-A0A8T4K3P0-F1
#
_entry.id   AF-A0A8T4K3P0-F1
#
_cell.length_a   1.000
_cell.length_b   1.000
_cell.length_c   1.000
_cell.angle_alpha   90.00
_cell.angle_beta   90.00
_cell.angle_gamma   90.00
#
_symmetry.space_group_name_H-M   'P 1'
#
loop_
_entity.id
_entity.type
_entity.pdbx_description
1 polymer ?
#
loop_
_entity_poly.entity_id
_entity_poly.type
_entity_poly.pdbx_seq_one_letter_code
_entity_poly.pdbx_strand_id
1 'polypeptide(L)'
;MGFLDKVKKKLVRPHTDEFTPGGSGIYRYENIEETGFRPPKAYGQYAEEITAHFEAMFPGRKTTVFHEILSDLVHIDVNIMYPSEKGQFYVMYTTGMSDLPMTLPEGYEDRKDLQFAELFLFLPPDWKPGNEGELDVNMDEKDYWPIRLIKFLARFPHEYSTWLGGGHTMPNGPDYEPLCEGTEMGGVVLTQFGEDLGGFTAEDGMPVNLLMVIPAYREEIEYKLKYGMSALDEVFSENNLPMVLDISRPNYCKDFKERLD
;
A
#
# COMPACT_ATOMS: atom_id res chain seq x y z
N MET A 1 15.78 -15.25 40.81
CA MET A 1 14.73 -14.36 40.30
C MET A 1 14.92 -14.24 38.81
N GLY A 2 13.87 -14.53 38.03
CA GLY A 2 13.96 -15.08 36.68
C GLY A 2 14.31 -14.10 35.56
N PHE A 3 14.92 -14.68 34.53
CA PHE A 3 15.38 -14.10 33.26
C PHE A 3 14.23 -13.88 32.23
N LEU A 4 12.98 -13.68 32.70
CA LEU A 4 11.77 -13.72 31.87
C LEU A 4 10.83 -12.52 32.03
N ASP A 5 11.35 -11.36 32.43
CA ASP A 5 10.65 -10.08 32.20
C ASP A 5 11.32 -9.34 31.03
N LYS A 6 11.26 -9.93 29.84
CA LYS A 6 11.27 -9.09 28.63
C LYS A 6 9.93 -8.39 28.62
N VAL A 7 9.91 -7.15 29.11
CA VAL A 7 8.79 -6.22 28.96
C VAL A 7 8.31 -6.32 27.51
N LYS A 8 7.15 -6.94 27.27
CA LYS A 8 6.42 -6.79 26.02
C LYS A 8 6.07 -5.31 25.95
N LYS A 9 6.91 -4.50 25.30
CA LYS A 9 6.59 -3.10 25.01
C LYS A 9 5.28 -3.16 24.23
N LYS A 10 4.20 -2.71 24.87
CA LYS A 10 2.88 -2.66 24.25
C LYS A 10 3.05 -1.72 23.05
N LEU A 11 2.84 -2.23 21.83
CA LEU A 11 2.84 -1.37 20.66
C LEU A 11 1.85 -0.22 20.93
N VAL A 12 2.37 1.00 20.90
CA VAL A 12 1.62 2.21 21.24
C VAL A 12 0.94 2.68 19.96
N ARG A 13 -0.38 2.89 20.00
CA ARG A 13 -1.08 3.47 18.86
C ARG A 13 -0.52 4.87 18.61
N PRO A 14 -0.15 5.20 17.36
CA PRO A 14 0.29 6.55 17.04
C PRO A 14 -0.89 7.50 17.25
N HIS A 15 -0.60 8.63 17.88
CA HIS A 15 -1.56 9.70 18.13
C HIS A 15 -1.05 10.97 17.46
N THR A 16 -1.96 11.81 16.99
CA THR A 16 -1.61 13.10 16.40
C THR A 16 -2.62 14.16 16.79
N ASP A 17 -2.10 15.33 17.14
CA ASP A 17 -2.83 16.59 17.28
C ASP A 17 -2.54 17.55 16.10
N GLU A 18 -1.71 17.12 15.15
CA GLU A 18 -1.30 17.89 13.97
C GLU A 18 -2.20 17.55 12.78
N PHE A 19 -2.84 18.58 12.22
CA PHE A 19 -3.69 18.44 11.04
C PHE A 19 -3.27 19.41 9.95
N THR A 20 -3.23 18.91 8.73
CA THR A 20 -2.99 19.71 7.54
C THR A 20 -4.17 20.62 7.23
N PRO A 21 -3.99 21.71 6.45
CA PRO A 21 -5.10 22.57 6.03
C PRO A 21 -6.19 21.82 5.25
N GLY A 22 -5.83 20.75 4.53
CA GLY A 22 -6.75 19.85 3.83
C GLY A 22 -7.45 18.82 4.74
N GLY A 23 -7.23 18.88 6.06
CA GLY A 23 -7.92 18.06 7.06
C GLY A 23 -7.32 16.68 7.33
N SER A 24 -6.18 16.33 6.74
CA SER A 24 -5.48 15.08 7.04
C SER A 24 -4.69 15.18 8.35
N GLY A 25 -4.80 14.19 9.23
CA GLY A 25 -3.92 14.07 10.40
C GLY A 25 -2.50 13.67 9.99
N ILE A 26 -1.50 14.23 10.67
CA ILE A 26 -0.07 13.99 10.39
C ILE A 26 0.48 13.01 11.43
N TYR A 27 0.84 11.80 11.02
CA TYR A 27 1.44 10.81 11.91
C TYR A 27 2.94 10.69 11.66
N ARG A 28 3.73 10.71 12.73
CA ARG A 28 5.19 10.56 12.68
C ARG A 28 5.57 9.26 13.38
N TYR A 29 6.33 8.44 12.68
CA TYR A 29 6.68 7.10 13.11
C TYR A 29 8.18 7.04 13.39
N GLU A 30 8.54 6.57 14.57
CA GLU A 30 9.93 6.31 14.94
C GLU A 30 10.34 4.90 14.55
N ASN A 31 11.63 4.68 14.35
CA ASN A 31 12.15 3.34 14.08
C ASN A 31 11.78 2.38 15.21
N ILE A 32 11.24 1.22 14.84
CA ILE A 32 10.85 0.19 15.79
C ILE A 32 12.13 -0.47 16.30
N GLU A 33 12.34 -0.46 17.63
CA GLU A 33 13.40 -1.27 18.26
C GLU A 33 13.16 -2.75 17.94
N GLU A 34 14.19 -3.50 17.54
CA GLU A 34 14.07 -4.92 17.19
C GLU A 34 13.34 -5.71 18.29
N THR A 35 12.07 -6.07 18.02
CA THR A 35 11.24 -6.81 18.98
C THR A 35 11.47 -8.33 18.95
N GLY A 36 12.44 -8.80 18.17
CA GLY A 36 12.65 -10.22 17.84
C GLY A 36 11.56 -10.77 16.91
N PHE A 37 11.72 -12.03 16.48
CA PHE A 37 10.80 -12.71 15.55
C PHE A 37 9.42 -12.95 16.18
N ARG A 38 8.36 -12.58 15.44
CA ARG A 38 6.94 -12.66 15.78
C ARG A 38 6.25 -13.50 14.70
N PRO A 39 6.00 -14.80 14.90
CA PRO A 39 5.36 -15.61 13.87
C PRO A 39 3.93 -15.11 13.57
N PRO A 40 3.49 -15.10 12.30
CA PRO A 40 2.12 -14.79 11.91
C PRO A 40 1.12 -15.73 12.59
N LYS A 41 -0.05 -15.17 12.94
CA LYS A 41 -1.14 -15.93 13.57
C LYS A 41 -2.11 -16.55 12.56
N ALA A 42 -2.16 -15.98 11.36
CA ALA A 42 -2.92 -16.46 10.21
C ALA A 42 -2.00 -16.45 9.00
N TYR A 43 -2.35 -17.26 8.01
CA TYR A 43 -1.66 -17.39 6.73
C TYR A 43 -2.73 -17.41 5.65
N GLY A 44 -2.98 -16.26 5.02
CA GLY A 44 -3.94 -16.09 3.95
C GLY A 44 -5.39 -16.32 4.37
N GLN A 45 -5.85 -15.71 5.47
CA GLN A 45 -7.23 -15.82 5.96
C GLN A 45 -8.26 -15.55 4.86
N TYR A 46 -8.03 -14.49 4.07
CA TYR A 46 -8.90 -14.09 2.97
C TYR A 46 -8.27 -14.33 1.60
N ALA A 47 -7.12 -15.01 1.52
CA ALA A 47 -6.32 -15.08 0.29
C ALA A 47 -7.06 -15.74 -0.88
N GLU A 48 -7.82 -16.80 -0.64
CA GLU A 48 -8.62 -17.46 -1.68
C GLU A 48 -9.73 -16.54 -2.21
N GLU A 49 -10.43 -15.83 -1.33
CA GLU A 49 -11.50 -14.89 -1.71
C GLU A 49 -10.95 -13.67 -2.45
N ILE A 50 -9.82 -13.11 -1.99
CA ILE A 50 -9.12 -12.02 -2.67
C ILE A 50 -8.70 -12.45 -4.08
N THR A 51 -8.08 -13.63 -4.19
CA THR A 51 -7.63 -14.17 -5.48
C THR A 51 -8.82 -14.35 -6.42
N ALA A 52 -9.91 -14.97 -5.95
CA ALA A 52 -11.13 -15.16 -6.73
C ALA A 52 -11.74 -13.82 -7.18
N HIS A 53 -11.72 -12.79 -6.33
CA HIS A 53 -12.21 -11.46 -6.66
C HIS A 53 -11.38 -10.80 -7.78
N PHE A 54 -10.04 -10.86 -7.71
CA PHE A 54 -9.17 -10.38 -8.79
C PHE A 54 -9.31 -11.21 -10.08
N GLU A 55 -9.49 -12.52 -9.99
CA GLU A 55 -9.76 -13.38 -11.14
C GLU A 55 -11.09 -13.04 -11.82
N ALA A 56 -12.12 -12.70 -11.05
CA ALA A 56 -13.40 -12.26 -11.58
C ALA A 56 -13.27 -10.92 -12.34
N MET A 57 -12.50 -9.96 -11.80
CA MET A 57 -12.22 -8.68 -12.46
C MET A 57 -11.33 -8.84 -13.70
N PHE A 58 -10.37 -9.76 -13.68
CA PHE A 58 -9.36 -9.93 -14.73
C PHE A 58 -9.28 -11.37 -15.24
N PRO A 59 -10.36 -11.90 -15.86
CA PRO A 59 -10.50 -13.31 -16.15
C PRO A 59 -9.52 -13.82 -17.21
N GLY A 60 -9.03 -15.03 -17.00
CA GLY A 60 -8.20 -15.77 -17.97
C GLY A 60 -6.75 -15.31 -18.07
N ARG A 61 -6.26 -14.55 -17.08
CA ARG A 61 -4.84 -14.19 -17.00
C ARG A 61 -4.05 -15.31 -16.33
N LYS A 62 -2.82 -15.53 -16.80
CA LYS A 62 -1.82 -16.31 -16.06
C LYS A 62 -1.46 -15.52 -14.79
N THR A 63 -1.24 -16.20 -13.68
CA THR A 63 -0.84 -15.59 -12.40
C THR A 63 0.42 -16.25 -11.87
N THR A 64 1.25 -15.50 -11.16
CA THR A 64 2.36 -16.00 -10.34
C THR A 64 2.33 -15.32 -8.97
N VAL A 65 2.96 -15.93 -7.97
CA VAL A 65 3.00 -15.40 -6.61
C VAL A 65 4.45 -15.26 -6.17
N PHE A 66 4.80 -14.05 -5.74
CA PHE A 66 6.03 -13.78 -5.02
C PHE A 66 5.80 -14.03 -3.54
N HIS A 67 6.17 -15.23 -3.10
CA HIS A 67 6.08 -15.62 -1.71
C HIS A 67 7.13 -14.94 -0.87
N GLU A 68 6.72 -14.51 0.31
CA GLU A 68 7.69 -14.04 1.27
C GLU A 68 8.42 -15.17 1.98
N ILE A 69 9.76 -15.08 1.96
CA ILE A 69 10.66 -16.10 2.53
C ILE A 69 10.64 -16.10 4.06
N LEU A 70 10.57 -14.92 4.68
CA LEU A 70 10.54 -14.76 6.13
C LEU A 70 9.42 -13.80 6.52
N SER A 71 8.38 -14.35 7.14
CA SER A 71 7.24 -13.55 7.59
C SER A 71 7.37 -13.24 9.07
N ASP A 72 7.64 -11.98 9.35
CA ASP A 72 7.51 -11.41 10.69
C ASP A 72 6.15 -10.69 10.79
N LEU A 73 5.38 -11.01 11.83
CA LEU A 73 4.07 -10.49 12.19
C LEU A 73 2.91 -10.86 11.24
N VAL A 74 3.09 -10.69 9.93
CA VAL A 74 2.15 -11.03 8.85
C VAL A 74 2.90 -11.70 7.68
N HIS A 75 2.22 -12.61 6.98
CA HIS A 75 2.72 -13.23 5.76
C HIS A 75 2.17 -12.47 4.56
N ILE A 76 3.04 -11.73 3.85
CA ILE A 76 2.61 -10.90 2.72
C ILE A 76 3.10 -11.53 1.43
N ASP A 77 2.16 -12.03 0.65
CA ASP A 77 2.38 -12.50 -0.71
C ASP A 77 2.01 -11.40 -1.72
N VAL A 78 2.75 -11.35 -2.82
CA VAL A 78 2.46 -10.44 -3.95
C VAL A 78 2.07 -11.27 -5.16
N ASN A 79 0.80 -11.18 -5.54
CA ASN A 79 0.21 -11.86 -6.68
C ASN A 79 0.37 -10.99 -7.92
N ILE A 80 0.77 -11.60 -9.04
CA ILE A 80 1.04 -10.92 -10.30
C ILE A 80 0.31 -11.63 -11.43
N MET A 81 -0.75 -10.99 -11.94
CA MET A 81 -1.46 -11.42 -13.14
C MET A 81 -0.81 -10.81 -14.37
N TYR A 82 -0.40 -11.65 -15.32
CA TYR A 82 0.28 -11.25 -16.54
C TYR A 82 -0.64 -10.46 -17.49
N PRO A 83 -0.08 -9.64 -18.39
CA PRO A 83 -0.81 -9.05 -19.50
C PRO A 83 -1.54 -10.11 -20.33
N SER A 84 -2.70 -9.74 -20.86
CA SER A 84 -3.48 -10.58 -21.78
C SER A 84 -3.99 -9.75 -22.95
N GLU A 85 -4.57 -10.40 -23.97
CA GLU A 85 -5.16 -9.69 -25.11
C GLU A 85 -6.23 -8.67 -24.70
N LYS A 86 -6.93 -8.90 -23.57
CA LYS A 86 -7.97 -8.01 -23.03
C LYS A 86 -7.40 -6.84 -22.23
N GLY A 87 -6.12 -6.87 -21.86
CA GLY A 87 -5.47 -5.84 -21.06
C GLY A 87 -3.96 -5.97 -21.09
N GLN A 88 -3.30 -5.01 -21.75
CA GLN A 88 -1.85 -4.95 -21.92
C GLN A 88 -1.18 -4.28 -20.71
N PHE A 89 -1.31 -4.88 -19.53
CA PHE A 89 -0.70 -4.43 -18.27
C PHE A 89 -0.68 -5.60 -17.28
N TYR A 90 0.21 -5.59 -16.30
CA TYR A 90 0.16 -6.53 -15.18
C TYR A 90 -0.81 -6.01 -14.11
N VAL A 91 -1.46 -6.93 -13.40
CA VAL A 91 -2.16 -6.62 -12.14
C VAL A 91 -1.31 -7.18 -11.01
N MET A 92 -0.80 -6.30 -10.15
CA MET A 92 -0.05 -6.68 -8.95
C MET A 92 -0.89 -6.36 -7.73
N TYR A 93 -1.11 -7.33 -6.85
CA TYR A 93 -1.89 -7.14 -5.62
C TYR A 93 -1.36 -7.98 -4.46
N THR A 94 -1.62 -7.53 -3.24
CA THR A 94 -1.22 -8.26 -2.04
C THR A 94 -2.27 -9.26 -1.61
N THR A 95 -1.81 -10.32 -0.95
CA THR A 95 -2.63 -11.14 -0.06
C THR A 95 -1.91 -11.28 1.27
N GLY A 96 -2.68 -11.21 2.36
CA GLY A 96 -2.19 -11.42 3.72
C GLY A 96 -1.99 -10.14 4.52
N MET A 97 -2.13 -8.95 3.90
CA MET A 97 -2.26 -7.70 4.65
C MET A 97 -3.49 -7.73 5.56
N SER A 98 -4.55 -8.38 5.06
CA SER A 98 -5.81 -8.60 5.75
C SER A 98 -5.83 -9.78 6.74
N ASP A 99 -4.72 -10.51 6.92
CA ASP A 99 -4.62 -11.61 7.91
C ASP A 99 -4.67 -11.14 9.36
N LEU A 100 -4.46 -9.85 9.59
CA LEU A 100 -4.54 -9.20 10.88
C LEU A 100 -5.32 -7.89 10.69
N PRO A 101 -6.25 -7.53 11.60
CA PRO A 101 -6.91 -6.24 11.51
C PRO A 101 -5.89 -5.12 11.74
N MET A 102 -5.91 -4.12 10.88
CA MET A 102 -5.17 -2.88 11.06
C MET A 102 -5.60 -2.17 12.35
N THR A 103 -4.72 -1.34 12.89
CA THR A 103 -4.98 -0.63 14.15
C THR A 103 -5.54 0.76 13.86
N LEU A 104 -6.84 0.90 14.06
CA LEU A 104 -7.55 2.17 13.87
C LEU A 104 -7.25 3.17 15.02
N PRO A 105 -7.39 4.49 14.76
CA PRO A 105 -7.26 5.52 15.78
C PRO A 105 -8.32 5.36 16.87
N GLU A 106 -8.05 5.95 18.04
CA GLU A 106 -9.03 6.00 19.13
C GLU A 106 -10.34 6.68 18.67
N GLY A 107 -11.48 6.08 19.02
CA GLY A 107 -12.80 6.54 18.61
C GLY A 107 -13.31 5.92 17.30
N TYR A 108 -12.47 5.13 16.61
CA TYR A 108 -12.83 4.44 15.37
C TYR A 108 -12.79 2.91 15.49
N GLU A 109 -12.66 2.35 16.70
CA GLU A 109 -12.54 0.90 16.92
C GLU A 109 -13.71 0.09 16.35
N ASP A 110 -14.91 0.67 16.35
CA ASP A 110 -16.13 0.03 15.86
C ASP A 110 -16.25 0.04 14.32
N ARG A 111 -15.34 0.73 13.61
CA ARG A 111 -15.31 0.79 12.14
C ARG A 111 -14.67 -0.46 11.55
N LYS A 112 -15.39 -1.57 11.66
CA LYS A 112 -15.01 -2.87 11.08
C LYS A 112 -14.71 -2.81 9.59
N ASP A 113 -15.40 -1.91 8.88
CA ASP A 113 -15.22 -1.66 7.46
C ASP A 113 -13.86 -1.04 7.10
N LEU A 114 -13.05 -0.61 8.08
CA LEU A 114 -11.70 -0.08 7.84
C LEU A 114 -10.58 -1.00 8.37
N GLN A 115 -10.93 -2.16 8.94
CA GLN A 115 -9.95 -3.02 9.61
C GLN A 115 -9.10 -3.85 8.65
N PHE A 116 -9.63 -4.17 7.47
CA PHE A 116 -8.94 -5.02 6.50
C PHE A 116 -8.81 -4.32 5.17
N ALA A 117 -7.61 -4.44 4.58
CA ALA A 117 -7.32 -3.93 3.26
C ALA A 117 -6.29 -4.83 2.57
N GLU A 118 -6.28 -4.80 1.25
CA GLU A 118 -5.17 -5.21 0.40
C GLU A 118 -4.79 -4.07 -0.54
N LEU A 119 -3.56 -4.10 -1.01
CA LEU A 119 -3.02 -3.09 -1.91
C LEU A 119 -2.94 -3.65 -3.32
N PHE A 120 -3.08 -2.80 -4.32
CA PHE A 120 -2.82 -3.16 -5.70
C PHE A 120 -2.22 -2.04 -6.53
N LEU A 121 -1.61 -2.42 -7.66
CA LEU A 121 -1.00 -1.53 -8.63
C LEU A 121 -1.00 -2.19 -10.01
N PHE A 122 -1.14 -1.39 -11.08
CA PHE A 122 -1.02 -1.88 -12.45
C PHE A 122 0.34 -1.51 -13.03
N LEU A 123 1.09 -2.50 -13.54
CA LEU A 123 2.40 -2.27 -14.15
C LEU A 123 2.31 -2.32 -15.68
N PRO A 124 3.16 -1.58 -16.41
CA PRO A 124 3.14 -1.60 -17.86
C PRO A 124 3.57 -2.98 -18.40
N PRO A 125 3.17 -3.36 -19.63
CA PRO A 125 3.33 -4.72 -20.14
C PRO A 125 4.78 -5.10 -20.44
N ASP A 126 5.67 -4.12 -20.52
CA ASP A 126 7.12 -4.29 -20.68
C ASP A 126 7.88 -4.35 -19.34
N TRP A 127 7.17 -4.21 -18.21
CA TRP A 127 7.75 -4.40 -16.88
C TRP A 127 8.24 -5.84 -16.70
N LYS A 128 9.31 -6.02 -15.92
CA LYS A 128 9.90 -7.34 -15.66
C LYS A 128 9.76 -7.71 -14.19
N PRO A 129 8.57 -8.08 -13.72
CA PRO A 129 8.31 -8.32 -12.30
C PRO A 129 8.98 -9.60 -11.73
N GLY A 130 9.97 -10.17 -12.43
CA GLY A 130 10.61 -11.45 -12.09
C GLY A 130 9.78 -12.67 -12.48
N ASN A 131 10.35 -13.86 -12.27
CA ASN A 131 9.73 -15.16 -12.51
C ASN A 131 9.22 -15.80 -11.22
N GLU A 132 8.34 -16.79 -11.37
CA GLU A 132 7.87 -17.60 -10.24
C GLU A 132 9.05 -18.23 -9.48
N GLY A 133 9.08 -18.02 -8.16
CA GLY A 133 10.15 -18.54 -7.30
C GLY A 133 11.49 -17.80 -7.40
N GLU A 134 11.55 -16.70 -8.16
CA GLU A 134 12.72 -15.82 -8.18
C GLU A 134 12.86 -15.10 -6.83
N LEU A 135 14.04 -15.20 -6.23
CA LEU A 135 14.35 -14.51 -4.99
C LEU A 135 14.62 -13.02 -5.27
N ASP A 136 14.19 -12.16 -4.35
CA ASP A 136 14.42 -10.72 -4.37
C ASP A 136 15.88 -10.33 -4.65
N VAL A 137 16.85 -11.02 -4.05
CA VAL A 137 18.29 -10.80 -4.23
C VAL A 137 18.79 -10.97 -5.67
N ASN A 138 17.99 -11.59 -6.55
CA ASN A 138 18.34 -11.82 -7.95
C ASN A 138 17.68 -10.82 -8.91
N MET A 139 16.81 -9.93 -8.40
CA MET A 139 16.07 -8.97 -9.20
C MET A 139 16.81 -7.62 -9.26
N ASP A 140 16.71 -6.93 -10.40
CA ASP A 140 17.21 -5.57 -10.56
C ASP A 140 16.29 -4.58 -9.83
N GLU A 141 16.83 -3.63 -9.07
CA GLU A 141 16.03 -2.68 -8.27
C GLU A 141 15.06 -1.88 -9.13
N LYS A 142 15.43 -1.56 -10.38
CA LYS A 142 14.53 -0.84 -11.31
C LYS A 142 13.24 -1.60 -11.61
N ASP A 143 13.28 -2.94 -11.49
CA ASP A 143 12.17 -3.84 -11.75
C ASP A 143 11.48 -4.28 -10.44
N TYR A 144 12.26 -4.39 -9.35
CA TYR A 144 11.84 -4.89 -8.03
C TYR A 144 11.14 -3.85 -7.14
N TRP A 145 11.47 -2.55 -7.30
CA TRP A 145 10.96 -1.52 -6.39
C TRP A 145 9.43 -1.49 -6.21
N PRO A 146 8.55 -1.80 -7.20
CA PRO A 146 7.11 -1.82 -6.97
C PRO A 146 6.69 -2.94 -6.00
N ILE A 147 7.33 -4.11 -6.11
CA ILE A 147 7.12 -5.25 -5.20
C ILE A 147 7.61 -4.87 -3.81
N ARG A 148 8.81 -4.28 -3.71
CA ARG A 148 9.36 -3.78 -2.43
C ARG A 148 8.42 -2.76 -1.77
N LEU A 149 7.92 -1.80 -2.54
CA LEU A 149 7.04 -0.73 -2.08
C LEU A 149 5.72 -1.29 -1.54
N ILE A 150 5.05 -2.15 -2.30
CA ILE A 150 3.73 -2.66 -1.89
C ILE A 150 3.84 -3.59 -0.68
N LYS A 151 4.94 -4.38 -0.57
CA LYS A 151 5.22 -5.18 0.62
C LYS A 151 5.47 -4.31 1.84
N PHE A 152 6.25 -3.24 1.70
CA PHE A 152 6.48 -2.29 2.79
C PHE A 152 5.16 -1.70 3.29
N LEU A 153 4.33 -1.19 2.37
CA LEU A 153 3.02 -0.61 2.70
C LEU A 153 2.08 -1.63 3.38
N ALA A 154 2.04 -2.87 2.91
CA ALA A 154 1.20 -3.92 3.49
C ALA A 154 1.61 -4.30 4.92
N ARG A 155 2.90 -4.19 5.25
CA ARG A 155 3.44 -4.44 6.61
C ARG A 155 3.27 -3.27 7.55
N PHE A 156 3.33 -2.06 6.99
CA PHE A 156 3.31 -0.80 7.72
C PHE A 156 2.23 -0.70 8.82
N PRO A 157 0.93 -0.99 8.57
CA PRO A 157 -0.09 -0.88 9.61
C PRO A 157 0.16 -1.80 10.81
N HIS A 158 0.76 -2.97 10.58
CA HIS A 158 0.99 -3.98 11.60
C HIS A 158 2.24 -3.67 12.41
N GLU A 159 3.31 -3.25 11.73
CA GLU A 159 4.56 -2.85 12.36
C GLU A 159 4.38 -1.62 13.25
N TYR A 160 3.68 -0.61 12.75
CA TYR A 160 3.54 0.69 13.42
C TYR A 160 2.22 0.86 14.18
N SER A 161 1.42 -0.21 14.28
CA SER A 161 0.11 -0.20 14.95
C SER A 161 -0.76 0.96 14.47
N THR A 162 -0.91 1.03 13.16
CA THR A 162 -1.67 2.05 12.45
C THR A 162 -2.55 1.40 11.38
N TRP A 163 -3.10 2.20 10.46
CA TRP A 163 -3.99 1.76 9.40
C TRP A 163 -3.72 2.54 8.11
N LEU A 164 -4.09 1.93 6.98
CA LEU A 164 -4.05 2.55 5.67
C LEU A 164 -5.48 2.62 5.11
N GLY A 165 -5.83 3.74 4.49
CA GLY A 165 -7.14 3.97 3.90
C GLY A 165 -7.07 4.87 2.67
N GLY A 166 -8.19 4.94 1.93
CA GLY A 166 -8.32 5.85 0.80
C GLY A 166 -8.07 7.30 1.20
N GLY A 167 -7.26 8.00 0.41
CA GLY A 167 -6.80 9.35 0.66
C GLY A 167 -5.60 9.46 1.61
N HIS A 168 -5.02 8.36 2.09
CA HIS A 168 -3.77 8.44 2.84
C HIS A 168 -2.58 8.72 1.91
N THR A 169 -1.56 9.38 2.45
CA THR A 169 -0.32 9.69 1.73
C THR A 169 0.87 9.33 2.58
N MET A 170 1.94 8.83 1.97
CA MET A 170 3.17 8.49 2.67
C MET A 170 4.38 8.95 1.86
N PRO A 171 5.17 9.92 2.35
CA PRO A 171 6.40 10.33 1.70
C PRO A 171 7.47 9.26 1.85
N ASN A 172 8.37 9.14 0.87
CA ASN A 172 9.55 8.31 0.96
C ASN A 172 10.64 9.06 1.74
N GLY A 173 10.56 8.97 3.07
CA GLY A 173 11.40 9.72 3.98
C GLY A 173 11.02 11.21 4.08
N PRO A 174 11.70 11.98 4.94
CA PRO A 174 11.35 13.38 5.23
C PRO A 174 11.58 14.34 4.04
N ASP A 175 12.43 13.93 3.09
CA ASP A 175 12.80 14.75 1.93
C ASP A 175 12.19 14.26 0.62
N TYR A 176 11.25 13.31 0.68
CA TYR A 176 10.57 12.75 -0.50
C TYR A 176 11.58 12.19 -1.51
N GLU A 177 12.51 11.36 -1.04
CA GLU A 177 13.53 10.76 -1.90
C GLU A 177 12.86 9.96 -3.03
N PRO A 178 13.40 9.96 -4.26
CA PRO A 178 12.86 9.18 -5.35
C PRO A 178 12.61 7.70 -4.98
N LEU A 179 11.44 7.17 -5.36
CA LEU A 179 11.08 5.77 -5.10
C LEU A 179 11.99 4.77 -5.82
N CYS A 180 12.52 5.16 -6.98
CA CYS A 180 13.49 4.42 -7.77
C CYS A 180 14.33 5.36 -8.65
N GLU A 181 15.39 4.83 -9.25
CA GLU A 181 16.17 5.56 -10.26
C GLU A 181 15.32 5.85 -11.51
N GLY A 182 15.40 7.08 -12.02
CA GLY A 182 14.70 7.49 -13.25
C GLY A 182 13.34 8.17 -13.04
N THR A 183 12.91 8.39 -11.80
CA THR A 183 11.73 9.21 -11.48
C THR A 183 12.02 10.23 -10.37
N GLU A 184 11.18 11.25 -10.23
CA GLU A 184 11.19 12.18 -9.09
C GLU A 184 9.96 11.97 -8.18
N MET A 185 9.18 10.90 -8.41
CA MET A 185 8.10 10.51 -7.51
C MET A 185 8.70 10.10 -6.17
N GLY A 186 8.37 10.86 -5.12
CA GLY A 186 9.01 10.80 -3.82
C GLY A 186 8.10 10.29 -2.70
N GLY A 187 7.02 9.59 -3.06
CA GLY A 187 6.06 9.05 -2.09
C GLY A 187 4.85 8.43 -2.79
N VAL A 188 3.83 8.12 -2.01
CA VAL A 188 2.60 7.51 -2.51
C VAL A 188 1.35 8.22 -2.03
N VAL A 189 0.31 8.16 -2.86
CA VAL A 189 -1.08 8.44 -2.51
C VAL A 189 -1.85 7.12 -2.61
N LEU A 190 -2.64 6.78 -1.60
CA LEU A 190 -3.55 5.64 -1.64
C LEU A 190 -4.92 6.12 -2.08
N THR A 191 -5.46 5.54 -3.14
CA THR A 191 -6.83 5.80 -3.57
C THR A 191 -7.68 4.55 -3.45
N GLN A 192 -8.97 4.74 -3.27
CA GLN A 192 -9.95 3.66 -3.24
C GLN A 192 -11.01 3.96 -4.29
N PHE A 193 -11.21 3.03 -5.22
CA PHE A 193 -12.24 3.17 -6.24
C PHE A 193 -13.61 2.76 -5.70
N GLY A 194 -14.65 3.03 -6.47
CA GLY A 194 -15.96 2.42 -6.25
C GLY A 194 -16.02 1.00 -6.83
N GLU A 195 -17.17 0.36 -6.64
CA GLU A 195 -17.50 -0.96 -7.22
C GLU A 195 -16.45 -2.03 -6.89
N ASP A 196 -16.14 -2.92 -7.84
CA ASP A 196 -15.29 -4.09 -7.61
C ASP A 196 -13.83 -3.72 -7.28
N LEU A 197 -13.34 -2.56 -7.72
CA LEU A 197 -11.99 -2.08 -7.39
C LEU A 197 -11.90 -1.36 -6.03
N GLY A 198 -13.03 -1.19 -5.34
CA GLY A 198 -13.07 -0.59 -4.01
C GLY A 198 -12.91 -1.61 -2.88
N GLY A 199 -13.27 -2.86 -3.11
CA GLY A 199 -13.33 -3.89 -2.07
C GLY A 199 -14.41 -4.92 -2.32
N PHE A 200 -14.49 -5.88 -1.39
CA PHE A 200 -15.57 -6.86 -1.34
C PHE A 200 -15.88 -7.21 0.12
N THR A 201 -16.99 -7.92 0.35
CA THR A 201 -17.32 -8.48 1.65
C THR A 201 -17.02 -9.97 1.64
N ALA A 202 -16.16 -10.41 2.55
CA ALA A 202 -15.80 -11.82 2.70
C ALA A 202 -16.98 -12.68 3.19
N GLU A 203 -16.89 -14.00 3.06
CA GLU A 203 -17.93 -14.96 3.45
C GLU A 203 -18.33 -14.84 4.94
N ASP A 204 -17.40 -14.45 5.80
CA ASP A 204 -17.63 -14.21 7.23
C ASP A 204 -18.34 -12.87 7.53
N GLY A 205 -18.61 -12.06 6.49
CA GLY A 205 -19.25 -10.76 6.56
C GLY A 205 -18.30 -9.59 6.80
N MET A 206 -16.99 -9.80 6.87
CA MET A 206 -16.01 -8.73 7.05
C MET A 206 -15.70 -8.03 5.71
N PRO A 207 -15.76 -6.68 5.65
CA PRO A 207 -15.31 -5.95 4.47
C PRO A 207 -13.79 -5.99 4.32
N VAL A 208 -13.31 -6.26 3.11
CA VAL A 208 -11.90 -6.16 2.70
C VAL A 208 -11.78 -5.05 1.65
N ASN A 209 -11.10 -3.97 2.00
CA ASN A 209 -10.89 -2.83 1.10
C ASN A 209 -9.77 -3.13 0.09
N LEU A 210 -9.90 -2.62 -1.13
CA LEU A 210 -8.80 -2.61 -2.11
C LEU A 210 -8.31 -1.17 -2.29
N LEU A 211 -7.04 -0.94 -1.99
CA LEU A 211 -6.41 0.37 -2.10
C LEU A 211 -5.39 0.36 -3.24
N MET A 212 -5.59 1.22 -4.24
CA MET A 212 -4.61 1.42 -5.29
C MET A 212 -3.47 2.28 -4.76
N VAL A 213 -2.24 1.83 -4.98
CA VAL A 213 -1.03 2.58 -4.70
C VAL A 213 -0.70 3.45 -5.91
N ILE A 214 -0.65 4.77 -5.73
CA ILE A 214 -0.24 5.72 -6.78
C ILE A 214 1.09 6.35 -6.36
N PRO A 215 2.21 6.00 -7.03
CA PRO A 215 3.45 6.77 -6.94
C PRO A 215 3.21 8.23 -7.32
N ALA A 216 3.62 9.14 -6.44
CA ALA A 216 3.27 10.56 -6.52
C ALA A 216 4.50 11.44 -6.33
N TYR A 217 4.48 12.59 -7.00
CA TYR A 217 5.47 13.63 -6.79
C TYR A 217 5.23 14.31 -5.44
N ARG A 218 6.29 14.89 -4.88
CA ARG A 218 6.19 15.67 -3.65
C ARG A 218 5.11 16.74 -3.75
N GLU A 219 5.09 17.50 -4.83
CA GLU A 219 4.12 18.59 -5.02
C GLU A 219 2.67 18.10 -5.07
N GLU A 220 2.41 16.89 -5.56
CA GLU A 220 1.08 16.28 -5.59
C GLU A 220 0.63 15.90 -4.18
N ILE A 221 1.53 15.32 -3.39
CA ILE A 221 1.28 14.99 -1.98
C ILE A 221 1.03 16.28 -1.19
N GLU A 222 1.92 17.27 -1.31
CA GLU A 222 1.80 18.56 -0.61
C GLU A 222 0.52 19.33 -1.03
N TYR A 223 0.13 19.26 -2.31
CA TYR A 223 -1.14 19.81 -2.79
C TYR A 223 -2.33 19.13 -2.11
N LYS A 224 -2.32 17.79 -2.01
CA LYS A 224 -3.35 17.05 -1.28
C LYS A 224 -3.38 17.43 0.20
N LEU A 225 -2.23 17.56 0.85
CA LEU A 225 -2.17 17.96 2.25
C LEU A 225 -2.74 19.38 2.43
N LYS A 226 -2.53 20.29 1.47
CA LYS A 226 -3.07 21.65 1.51
C LYS A 226 -4.57 21.73 1.24
N TYR A 227 -5.06 21.05 0.21
CA TYR A 227 -6.42 21.25 -0.32
C TYR A 227 -7.35 20.05 -0.13
N GLY A 228 -6.85 18.93 0.38
CA GLY A 228 -7.59 17.70 0.60
C GLY A 228 -7.55 16.74 -0.59
N MET A 229 -8.00 15.51 -0.36
CA MET A 229 -7.98 14.44 -1.37
C MET A 229 -8.88 14.78 -2.57
N SER A 230 -10.08 15.32 -2.34
CA SER A 230 -11.01 15.66 -3.44
C SER A 230 -10.42 16.65 -4.44
N ALA A 231 -9.62 17.62 -3.97
CA ALA A 231 -8.95 18.56 -4.85
C ALA A 231 -7.84 17.88 -5.67
N LEU A 232 -7.11 16.92 -5.10
CA LEU A 232 -6.12 16.14 -5.84
C LEU A 232 -6.79 15.19 -6.85
N ASP A 233 -7.93 14.59 -6.50
CA ASP A 233 -8.70 13.74 -7.41
C ASP A 233 -9.18 14.53 -8.64
N GLU A 234 -9.61 15.78 -8.46
CA GLU A 234 -9.94 16.68 -9.56
C GLU A 234 -8.73 16.91 -10.49
N VAL A 235 -7.55 17.20 -9.91
CA VAL A 235 -6.31 17.37 -10.68
C VAL A 235 -5.94 16.10 -11.45
N PHE A 236 -5.99 14.93 -10.81
CA PHE A 236 -5.70 13.66 -11.47
C PHE A 236 -6.70 13.33 -12.58
N SER A 237 -7.98 13.64 -12.37
CA SER A 237 -9.03 13.44 -13.37
C SER A 237 -8.85 14.35 -14.59
N GLU A 238 -8.65 15.65 -14.38
CA GLU A 238 -8.44 16.64 -15.45
C GLU A 238 -7.22 16.32 -16.32
N ASN A 239 -6.18 15.76 -15.70
CA ASN A 239 -4.95 15.38 -16.38
C ASN A 239 -4.93 13.93 -16.89
N ASN A 240 -6.02 13.17 -16.71
CA ASN A 240 -6.13 11.76 -17.07
C ASN A 240 -4.98 10.91 -16.53
N LEU A 241 -4.77 10.95 -15.20
CA LEU A 241 -3.77 10.11 -14.53
C LEU A 241 -3.88 8.66 -15.03
N PRO A 242 -2.81 8.07 -15.59
CA PRO A 242 -2.87 6.72 -16.10
C PRO A 242 -3.06 5.73 -14.95
N MET A 243 -4.00 4.80 -15.11
CA MET A 243 -4.21 3.68 -14.17
C MET A 243 -2.98 2.75 -14.12
N VAL A 244 -2.33 2.57 -15.27
CA VAL A 244 -1.08 1.82 -15.39
C VAL A 244 0.06 2.73 -15.01
N LEU A 245 0.95 2.24 -14.14
CA LEU A 245 2.11 2.99 -13.69
C LEU A 245 2.93 3.50 -14.88
N ASP A 246 3.08 4.81 -14.92
CA ASP A 246 3.99 5.51 -15.82
C ASP A 246 4.93 6.38 -14.97
N ILE A 247 6.16 5.89 -14.76
CA ILE A 247 7.18 6.60 -13.98
C ILE A 247 7.68 7.88 -14.68
N SER A 248 7.31 8.07 -15.95
CA SER A 248 7.69 9.20 -16.81
C SER A 248 6.57 10.24 -17.00
N ARG A 249 5.37 10.00 -16.43
CA ARG A 249 4.26 10.96 -16.51
C ARG A 249 4.69 12.32 -15.94
N PRO A 250 4.13 13.45 -16.40
CA PRO A 250 4.44 14.73 -15.80
C PRO A 250 3.89 14.82 -14.37
N ASN A 251 4.54 15.66 -13.56
CA ASN A 251 4.01 16.12 -12.28
C ASN A 251 2.86 17.10 -12.52
N TYR A 252 1.65 16.76 -12.08
CA TYR A 252 0.46 17.56 -12.34
C TYR A 252 0.32 18.77 -11.41
N CYS A 253 1.09 18.80 -10.33
CA CYS A 253 1.16 19.90 -9.38
C CYS A 253 2.52 20.62 -9.41
N LYS A 254 3.28 20.55 -10.51
CA LYS A 254 4.66 21.07 -10.59
C LYS A 254 4.83 22.54 -10.15
N ASP A 255 3.80 23.35 -10.33
CA ASP A 255 3.80 24.77 -9.96
C ASP A 255 3.41 25.03 -8.50
N PHE A 256 2.99 24.01 -7.75
CA PHE A 256 2.74 24.11 -6.32
C PHE A 256 4.07 24.21 -5.56
N LYS A 257 4.23 25.26 -4.73
CA LYS A 257 5.51 25.58 -4.06
C LYS A 257 5.46 25.60 -2.54
N GLU A 258 4.28 25.47 -1.94
CA GLU A 258 4.18 25.40 -0.48
C GLU A 258 4.73 24.06 0.01
N ARG A 259 5.53 24.08 1.08
CA ARG A 259 5.92 22.89 1.85
C ARG A 259 5.21 22.99 3.19
N LEU A 260 4.40 21.99 3.51
CA LEU A 260 3.80 21.88 4.83
C LEU A 260 4.82 21.18 5.74
N ASP A 261 5.27 21.88 6.78
CA ASP A 261 6.22 21.42 7.80
C ASP A 261 5.56 20.59 8.92
#